data_AF-A0A0J1CJ88-F1
#
_entry.id   AF-A0A0J1CJ88-F1
#
_cell.length_a   1.000
_cell.length_b   1.000
_cell.length_c   1.000
_cell.angle_alpha   90.00
_cell.angle_beta   90.00
_cell.angle_gamma   90.00
#
_symmetry.space_group_name_H-M   'P 1'
#
loop_
_entity.id
_entity.type
_entity.pdbx_description
1 polymer ?
#
loop_
_entity_poly.entity_id
_entity_poly.type
_entity_poly.pdbx_seq_one_letter_code
_entity_poly.pdbx_strand_id
1 'polypeptide(L)'
;MKDRYLDFVNSPFGASVARSIGLPQPEVLRRRAPGRAEFGGITAIGAGPSPTLFDPLITLLTSLGMTGVAHESALGWLSVAARHGAMSGRFEPRAPGAAPNDRMQALIFDATGINDSTQLHALHGFFHDAIRSVAKSGRIVVLGLPPESCTSPRAWTAQRALEGLTRSLGKEAHGGISSNLVQVEPGGDIEGTLRFLLSPRSAYVSGQVVRIDATPASPPADWNQPLAGKRALVTGA
;
A
#
# COMPACT_ATOMS: atom_id res chain seq x y z
N MET A 1 -4.45 13.62 -22.54
CA MET A 1 -5.20 14.87 -22.34
C MET A 1 -4.43 15.72 -21.34
N LYS A 2 -4.05 16.96 -21.67
CA LYS A 2 -3.33 17.85 -20.73
C LYS A 2 -4.35 18.51 -19.79
N ASP A 3 -4.17 18.32 -18.49
CA ASP A 3 -5.06 18.90 -17.48
C ASP A 3 -4.64 20.35 -17.19
N ARG A 4 -5.22 21.29 -17.95
CA ARG A 4 -4.93 22.73 -17.84
C ARG A 4 -5.30 23.31 -16.47
N TYR A 5 -6.29 22.72 -15.80
CA TYR A 5 -6.69 23.16 -14.46
C TYR A 5 -5.62 22.77 -13.44
N LEU A 6 -5.20 21.50 -13.44
CA LEU A 6 -4.14 21.00 -12.56
C LEU A 6 -2.84 21.79 -12.74
N ASP A 7 -2.45 22.08 -13.99
CA ASP A 7 -1.26 22.88 -14.31
C ASP A 7 -1.37 24.31 -13.76
N PHE A 8 -2.54 24.94 -13.88
CA PHE A 8 -2.76 26.29 -13.37
C PHE A 8 -2.70 26.34 -11.84
N VAL A 9 -3.49 25.52 -11.14
CA VAL A 9 -3.58 25.59 -9.66
C VAL A 9 -2.31 25.14 -8.95
N ASN A 10 -1.44 24.38 -9.60
CA ASN A 10 -0.12 24.00 -9.07
C ASN A 10 1.02 24.92 -9.55
N SER A 11 0.74 25.94 -10.38
CA SER A 11 1.73 26.97 -10.75
C SER A 11 1.96 27.98 -9.61
N PRO A 12 3.11 28.68 -9.53
CA PRO A 12 3.37 29.64 -8.46
C PRO A 12 2.29 30.73 -8.30
N PHE A 13 1.79 31.27 -9.41
CA PHE A 13 0.72 32.28 -9.40
C PHE A 13 -0.65 31.66 -9.13
N GLY A 14 -1.02 30.60 -9.86
CA GLY A 14 -2.33 29.97 -9.72
C GLY A 14 -2.52 29.31 -8.35
N ALA A 15 -1.46 28.84 -7.69
CA ALA A 15 -1.52 28.34 -6.32
C ALA A 15 -1.82 29.45 -5.30
N SER A 16 -1.38 30.68 -5.56
CA SER A 16 -1.73 31.83 -4.72
C SER A 16 -3.21 32.19 -4.87
N VAL A 17 -3.68 32.28 -6.12
CA VAL A 17 -5.09 32.59 -6.43
C VAL A 17 -5.99 31.48 -5.90
N ALA A 18 -5.69 30.21 -6.17
CA ALA A 18 -6.51 29.10 -5.70
C ALA A 18 -6.66 29.09 -4.17
N ARG A 19 -5.59 29.40 -3.42
CA ARG A 19 -5.67 29.53 -1.95
C ARG A 19 -6.56 30.69 -1.51
N SER A 20 -6.51 31.85 -2.18
CA SER A 20 -7.28 33.03 -1.76
C SER A 20 -8.79 32.88 -1.99
N ILE A 21 -9.21 32.04 -2.93
CA ILE A 21 -10.62 31.77 -3.23
C ILE A 21 -11.08 30.36 -2.80
N GLY A 22 -10.27 29.64 -2.02
CA GLY A 22 -10.63 28.33 -1.49
C GLY A 22 -10.75 27.22 -2.53
N LEU A 23 -10.12 27.36 -3.70
CA LEU A 23 -10.10 26.30 -4.70
C LEU A 23 -9.19 25.14 -4.24
N PRO A 24 -9.59 23.88 -4.51
CA PRO A 24 -8.76 22.73 -4.21
C PRO A 24 -7.46 22.76 -5.04
N GLN A 25 -6.37 22.32 -4.42
CA GLN A 25 -5.08 22.10 -5.08
C GLN A 25 -4.79 20.60 -5.12
N PRO A 26 -5.27 19.89 -6.17
CA PRO A 26 -5.04 18.47 -6.28
C PRO A 26 -3.56 18.16 -6.47
N GLU A 27 -3.11 17.09 -5.82
CA GLU A 27 -1.73 16.61 -5.92
C GLU A 27 -1.44 16.08 -7.33
N VAL A 28 -0.25 16.37 -7.85
CA VAL A 28 0.23 15.80 -9.11
C VAL A 28 0.65 14.34 -8.87
N LEU A 29 -0.24 13.41 -9.20
CA LEU A 29 -0.03 11.98 -8.94
C LEU A 29 1.19 11.43 -9.68
N ARG A 30 2.08 10.74 -8.94
CA ARG A 30 3.20 9.99 -9.52
C ARG A 30 2.65 8.85 -10.38
N ARG A 31 2.90 8.91 -11.69
CA ARG A 31 2.57 7.86 -12.68
C ARG A 31 3.82 7.17 -13.21
N ARG A 32 3.65 5.99 -13.79
CA ARG A 32 4.74 5.25 -14.45
C ARG A 32 5.31 6.10 -15.58
N ALA A 33 6.64 6.23 -15.60
CA ALA A 33 7.36 6.94 -16.64
C ALA A 33 8.61 6.13 -17.06
N PRO A 34 8.94 6.07 -18.35
CA PRO A 34 10.18 5.43 -18.81
C PRO A 34 11.42 6.01 -18.11
N GLY A 35 12.38 5.15 -17.77
CA GLY A 35 13.65 5.56 -17.14
C GLY A 35 13.55 6.00 -15.67
N ARG A 36 12.35 6.08 -15.08
CA ARG A 36 12.17 6.36 -13.66
C ARG A 36 11.96 5.06 -12.89
N ALA A 37 12.71 4.88 -11.80
CA ALA A 37 12.54 3.74 -10.91
C ALA A 37 11.07 3.62 -10.46
N GLU A 38 10.51 2.42 -10.63
CA GLU A 38 9.12 2.15 -10.30
C GLU A 38 8.94 1.95 -8.79
N PHE A 39 9.87 1.23 -8.19
CA PHE A 39 9.92 0.87 -6.78
C PHE A 39 11.12 1.53 -6.08
N GLY A 40 11.16 1.40 -4.76
CA GLY A 40 12.24 1.87 -3.91
C GLY A 40 11.74 2.61 -2.68
N GLY A 41 12.67 2.92 -1.78
CA GLY A 41 12.39 3.62 -0.53
C GLY A 41 11.92 2.72 0.60
N ILE A 42 11.46 3.36 1.68
CA ILE A 42 11.15 2.70 2.95
C ILE A 42 9.65 2.40 3.04
N THR A 43 9.31 1.22 3.55
CA THR A 43 7.93 0.77 3.82
C THR A 43 7.79 0.48 5.30
N ALA A 44 6.82 1.12 5.97
CA ALA A 44 6.50 0.77 7.34
C ALA A 44 5.59 -0.46 7.36
N ILE A 45 5.92 -1.43 8.21
CA ILE A 45 5.20 -2.69 8.36
C ILE A 45 4.53 -2.71 9.73
N GLY A 46 3.21 -2.88 9.74
CA GLY A 46 2.41 -3.16 10.93
C GLY A 46 1.75 -4.53 10.82
N ALA A 47 1.30 -5.08 11.94
CA ALA A 47 0.51 -6.30 11.95
C ALA A 47 -0.46 -6.38 13.11
N GLY A 48 -1.50 -7.21 12.94
CA GLY A 48 -2.29 -7.77 14.03
C GLY A 48 -1.59 -8.96 14.70
N PRO A 49 -2.25 -9.63 15.66
CA PRO A 49 -1.70 -10.82 16.31
C PRO A 49 -1.43 -11.93 15.29
N SER A 50 -0.33 -12.67 15.42
CA SER A 50 -0.02 -13.85 14.59
C SER A 50 -0.19 -13.64 13.06
N PRO A 51 0.54 -12.68 12.45
CA PRO A 51 0.48 -12.41 11.02
C PRO A 51 0.97 -13.60 10.19
N THR A 52 0.35 -13.82 9.03
CA THR A 52 0.64 -14.98 8.17
C THR A 52 1.38 -14.62 6.89
N LEU A 53 1.54 -13.33 6.56
CA LEU A 53 2.08 -12.88 5.27
C LEU A 53 3.48 -12.26 5.38
N PHE A 54 4.16 -12.36 6.51
CA PHE A 54 5.50 -11.77 6.68
C PHE A 54 6.55 -12.36 5.73
N ASP A 55 6.65 -13.68 5.62
CA ASP A 55 7.61 -14.35 4.74
C ASP A 55 7.40 -13.99 3.24
N PRO A 56 6.18 -14.05 2.66
CA PRO A 56 5.98 -13.60 1.28
C PRO A 56 6.16 -12.08 1.13
N LEU A 57 5.81 -11.27 2.13
CA LEU A 57 6.03 -9.81 2.08
C LEU A 57 7.51 -9.43 2.04
N ILE A 58 8.37 -10.02 2.88
CA ILE A 58 9.80 -9.67 2.87
C ILE A 58 10.45 -10.10 1.56
N THR A 59 10.06 -11.26 1.02
CA THR A 59 10.52 -11.77 -0.26
C THR A 59 10.17 -10.79 -1.38
N LEU A 60 8.90 -10.34 -1.39
CA LEU A 60 8.44 -9.33 -2.33
C LEU A 60 9.20 -8.02 -2.19
N LEU A 61 9.25 -7.41 -1.00
CA LEU A 61 9.89 -6.10 -0.81
C LEU A 61 11.36 -6.11 -1.22
N THR A 62 12.07 -7.20 -0.91
CA THR A 62 13.46 -7.41 -1.33
C THR A 62 13.56 -7.46 -2.86
N SER A 63 12.68 -8.19 -3.55
CA SER A 63 12.63 -8.24 -5.02
C SER A 63 12.33 -6.89 -5.68
N LEU A 64 11.65 -5.99 -4.96
CA LEU A 64 11.33 -4.63 -5.41
C LEU A 64 12.40 -3.60 -5.04
N GLY A 65 13.45 -3.99 -4.29
CA GLY A 65 14.44 -3.06 -3.75
C GLY A 65 13.85 -2.07 -2.74
N MET A 66 12.81 -2.47 -2.01
CA MET A 66 12.18 -1.68 -0.95
C MET A 66 12.61 -2.20 0.42
N THR A 67 12.83 -1.30 1.36
CA THR A 67 13.24 -1.65 2.73
C THR A 67 12.03 -1.62 3.66
N GLY A 68 11.69 -2.76 4.26
CA GLY A 68 10.68 -2.82 5.32
C GLY A 68 11.25 -2.37 6.67
N VAL A 69 10.49 -1.56 7.42
CA VAL A 69 10.80 -1.20 8.81
C VAL A 69 9.62 -1.54 9.72
N ALA A 70 9.91 -2.14 10.88
CA ALA A 70 8.91 -2.71 11.77
C ALA A 70 8.32 -1.67 12.73
N HIS A 71 7.02 -1.44 12.65
CA HIS A 71 6.26 -0.84 13.74
C HIS A 71 6.23 -1.76 14.96
N GLU A 72 5.97 -1.24 16.16
CA GLU A 72 5.90 -2.04 17.38
C GLU A 72 4.86 -3.17 17.33
N SER A 73 3.79 -2.99 16.55
CA SER A 73 2.77 -4.02 16.31
C SER A 73 3.23 -5.18 15.42
N ALA A 74 4.29 -4.99 14.61
CA ALA A 74 4.82 -6.01 13.71
C ALA A 74 5.78 -6.98 14.41
N LEU A 75 5.31 -7.62 15.48
CA LEU A 75 6.07 -8.59 16.26
C LEU A 75 6.55 -9.74 15.36
N GLY A 76 7.86 -10.00 15.37
CA GLY A 76 8.48 -11.05 14.55
C GLY A 76 9.00 -10.59 13.19
N TRP A 77 8.65 -9.39 12.70
CA TRP A 77 9.13 -8.91 11.39
C TRP A 77 10.66 -8.88 11.28
N LEU A 78 11.35 -8.36 12.30
CA LEU A 78 12.82 -8.30 12.31
C LEU A 78 13.45 -9.69 12.26
N SER A 79 12.85 -10.67 12.94
CA SER A 79 13.31 -12.05 12.90
C SER A 79 13.13 -12.65 11.51
N VAL A 80 11.98 -12.41 10.87
CA VAL A 80 11.73 -12.84 9.48
C VAL A 80 12.73 -12.18 8.54
N ALA A 81 12.94 -10.87 8.63
CA ALA A 81 13.92 -10.15 7.82
C ALA A 81 15.34 -10.73 7.94
N ALA A 82 15.77 -11.03 9.17
CA ALA A 82 17.07 -11.66 9.43
C ALA A 82 17.20 -13.04 8.77
N ARG A 83 16.16 -13.88 8.84
CA ARG A 83 16.14 -15.20 8.18
C ARG A 83 16.27 -15.11 6.65
N HIS A 84 15.70 -14.05 6.06
CA HIS A 84 15.76 -13.79 4.62
C HIS A 84 16.99 -12.97 4.21
N GLY A 85 17.90 -12.65 5.14
CA GLY A 85 19.09 -11.83 4.85
C GLY A 85 18.77 -10.39 4.41
N ALA A 86 17.56 -9.91 4.71
CA ALA A 86 17.08 -8.60 4.30
C ALA A 86 17.42 -7.53 5.34
N MET A 87 17.89 -6.36 4.87
CA MET A 87 18.06 -5.19 5.73
C MET A 87 16.69 -4.69 6.20
N SER A 88 16.54 -4.54 7.50
CA SER A 88 15.32 -4.02 8.14
C SER A 88 15.70 -3.26 9.41
N GLY A 89 14.81 -2.39 9.88
CA GLY A 89 14.99 -1.64 11.12
C GLY A 89 13.68 -1.47 11.87
N ARG A 90 13.71 -0.74 12.99
CA ARG A 90 12.48 -0.29 13.65
C ARG A 90 11.93 0.94 12.93
N PHE A 91 10.62 1.02 12.88
CA PHE A 91 9.93 2.21 12.40
C PHE A 91 10.10 3.33 13.43
N GLU A 92 10.43 4.51 12.92
CA GLU A 92 10.42 5.75 13.68
C GLU A 92 9.55 6.77 12.91
N PRO A 93 8.59 7.43 13.59
CA PRO A 93 7.79 8.47 12.97
C PRO A 93 8.65 9.57 12.36
N ARG A 94 8.31 10.00 11.14
CA ARG A 94 9.03 11.05 10.40
C ARG A 94 8.22 12.33 10.41
N ALA A 95 8.89 13.45 10.73
CA ALA A 95 8.25 14.74 10.80
C ALA A 95 7.61 15.16 9.45
N PRO A 96 6.50 15.93 9.45
CA PRO A 96 5.83 16.45 8.25
C PRO A 96 6.70 17.31 7.29
N GLY A 97 7.93 17.64 7.66
CA GLY A 97 8.91 18.37 6.85
C GLY A 97 10.21 17.60 6.56
N ALA A 98 10.27 16.30 6.91
CA ALA A 98 11.43 15.47 6.60
C ALA A 98 11.68 15.43 5.08
N ALA A 99 12.96 15.28 4.69
CA ALA A 99 13.33 15.21 3.29
C ALA A 99 12.54 14.10 2.58
N PRO A 100 12.17 14.26 1.30
CA PRO A 100 11.36 13.27 0.58
C PRO A 100 11.92 11.84 0.61
N ASN A 101 13.24 11.70 0.69
CA ASN A 101 13.93 10.41 0.76
C ASN A 101 13.83 9.73 2.15
N ASP A 102 13.51 10.50 3.19
CA ASP A 102 13.33 9.99 4.56
C ASP A 102 11.88 9.60 4.86
N ARG A 103 10.96 9.91 3.94
CA ARG A 103 9.53 9.61 4.04
C ARG A 103 9.24 8.15 3.66
N MET A 104 8.17 7.61 4.23
CA MET A 104 7.70 6.26 3.91
C MET A 104 7.01 6.28 2.55
N GLN A 105 7.43 5.41 1.63
CA GLN A 105 6.78 5.26 0.32
C GLN A 105 5.50 4.43 0.42
N ALA A 106 5.46 3.51 1.38
CA ALA A 106 4.29 2.71 1.66
C ALA A 106 4.10 2.41 3.16
N LEU A 107 2.85 2.18 3.53
CA LEU A 107 2.43 1.55 4.78
C LEU A 107 1.76 0.24 4.41
N ILE A 108 2.24 -0.87 4.96
CA ILE A 108 1.61 -2.19 4.79
C ILE A 108 1.23 -2.68 6.17
N PHE A 109 -0.03 -3.11 6.33
CA PHE A 109 -0.51 -3.72 7.55
C PHE A 109 -1.02 -5.13 7.29
N ASP A 110 -0.42 -6.13 7.95
CA ASP A 110 -0.92 -7.51 7.93
C ASP A 110 -1.98 -7.71 9.03
N ALA A 111 -3.25 -7.66 8.64
CA ALA A 111 -4.41 -7.92 9.50
C ALA A 111 -4.90 -9.38 9.42
N THR A 112 -4.17 -10.30 8.79
CA THR A 112 -4.65 -11.69 8.60
C THR A 112 -4.92 -12.43 9.90
N GLY A 113 -4.19 -12.12 10.97
CA GLY A 113 -4.42 -12.74 12.28
C GLY A 113 -5.35 -11.96 13.23
N ILE A 114 -6.04 -10.91 12.74
CA ILE A 114 -7.12 -10.26 13.50
C ILE A 114 -8.36 -11.14 13.48
N ASN A 115 -8.73 -11.66 14.65
CA ASN A 115 -9.81 -12.64 14.83
C ASN A 115 -11.03 -12.10 15.59
N ASP A 116 -10.94 -10.89 16.16
CA ASP A 116 -12.07 -10.23 16.80
C ASP A 116 -11.90 -8.71 16.81
N SER A 117 -13.01 -8.00 17.06
CA SER A 117 -13.04 -6.53 16.98
C SER A 117 -12.18 -5.83 18.03
N THR A 118 -11.88 -6.47 19.16
CA THR A 118 -11.02 -5.87 20.19
C THR A 118 -9.60 -5.69 19.66
N GLN A 119 -9.15 -6.57 18.76
CA GLN A 119 -7.81 -6.54 18.17
C GLN A 119 -7.63 -5.45 17.08
N LEU A 120 -8.71 -4.79 16.64
CA LEU A 120 -8.65 -3.70 15.66
C LEU A 120 -7.87 -2.47 16.18
N HIS A 121 -7.61 -2.37 17.48
CA HIS A 121 -6.76 -1.32 18.03
C HIS A 121 -5.33 -1.34 17.44
N ALA A 122 -4.82 -2.51 17.00
CA ALA A 122 -3.49 -2.62 16.41
C ALA A 122 -3.37 -1.88 15.08
N LEU A 123 -4.44 -1.88 14.27
CA LEU A 123 -4.55 -1.07 13.05
C LEU A 123 -4.53 0.41 13.38
N HIS A 124 -5.35 0.81 14.37
CA HIS A 124 -5.42 2.20 14.80
C HIS A 124 -4.04 2.71 15.25
N GLY A 125 -3.36 1.99 16.15
CA GLY A 125 -2.02 2.38 16.63
C GLY A 125 -1.03 2.56 15.48
N PHE A 126 -0.92 1.57 14.60
CA PHE A 126 -0.03 1.66 13.43
C PHE A 126 -0.31 2.87 12.54
N PHE A 127 -1.57 3.07 12.13
CA PHE A 127 -1.89 4.17 11.23
C PHE A 127 -1.82 5.53 11.92
N HIS A 128 -2.16 5.61 13.21
CA HIS A 128 -2.02 6.82 14.01
C HIS A 128 -0.57 7.33 13.99
N ASP A 129 0.39 6.43 14.20
CA ASP A 129 1.81 6.75 14.26
C ASP A 129 2.42 7.01 12.88
N ALA A 130 2.00 6.23 11.87
CA ALA A 130 2.69 6.19 10.58
C ALA A 130 2.10 7.09 9.50
N ILE A 131 0.81 7.44 9.53
CA ILE A 131 0.13 8.10 8.38
C ILE A 131 0.77 9.44 8.00
N ARG A 132 1.24 10.22 8.98
CA ARG A 132 1.90 11.52 8.73
C ARG A 132 3.31 11.38 8.16
N SER A 133 3.89 10.19 8.21
CA SER A 133 5.24 9.87 7.71
C SER A 133 5.25 9.50 6.22
N VAL A 134 4.08 9.32 5.61
CA VAL A 134 3.94 8.86 4.22
C VAL A 134 4.28 9.97 3.24
N ALA A 135 5.02 9.63 2.19
CA ALA A 135 5.32 10.53 1.09
C ALA A 135 4.06 10.87 0.28
N LYS A 136 4.09 12.02 -0.40
CA LYS A 136 3.10 12.35 -1.43
C LYS A 136 3.07 11.24 -2.50
N SER A 137 1.88 10.90 -2.98
CA SER A 137 1.67 9.74 -3.85
C SER A 137 2.20 8.43 -3.25
N GLY A 138 2.20 8.28 -1.92
CA GLY A 138 2.52 7.03 -1.24
C GLY A 138 1.39 5.99 -1.32
N ARG A 139 1.58 4.83 -0.68
CA ARG A 139 0.66 3.70 -0.74
C ARG A 139 0.30 3.19 0.65
N ILE A 140 -0.98 3.00 0.92
CA ILE A 140 -1.48 2.27 2.09
C ILE A 140 -2.09 0.97 1.56
N VAL A 141 -1.61 -0.16 2.09
CA VAL A 141 -2.14 -1.48 1.77
C VAL A 141 -2.44 -2.22 3.06
N VAL A 142 -3.70 -2.58 3.26
CA VAL A 142 -4.12 -3.47 4.34
C VAL A 142 -4.29 -4.87 3.75
N LEU A 143 -3.69 -5.87 4.37
CA LEU A 143 -3.85 -7.28 4.00
C LEU A 143 -4.77 -7.93 5.02
N GLY A 144 -5.79 -8.65 4.58
CA GLY A 144 -6.72 -9.37 5.46
C GLY A 144 -7.10 -10.71 4.87
N LEU A 145 -7.90 -11.46 5.62
CA LEU A 145 -8.57 -12.64 5.11
C LEU A 145 -9.89 -12.24 4.44
N PRO A 146 -10.34 -12.94 3.38
CA PRO A 146 -11.71 -12.81 2.92
C PRO A 146 -12.67 -13.15 4.08
N PRO A 147 -13.65 -12.31 4.40
CA PRO A 147 -14.55 -12.56 5.52
C PRO A 147 -15.20 -13.95 5.45
N GLU A 148 -15.56 -14.42 4.25
CA GLU A 148 -16.20 -15.73 4.03
C GLU A 148 -15.29 -16.93 4.34
N SER A 149 -13.97 -16.72 4.43
CA SER A 149 -13.00 -17.75 4.84
C SER A 149 -12.86 -17.86 6.36
N CYS A 150 -13.43 -16.93 7.13
CA CYS A 150 -13.36 -16.93 8.59
C CYS A 150 -14.33 -17.96 9.19
N THR A 151 -13.86 -18.73 10.17
CA THR A 151 -14.66 -19.78 10.83
C THR A 151 -15.56 -19.27 11.95
N SER A 152 -15.27 -18.06 12.49
CA SER A 152 -16.04 -17.46 13.58
C SER A 152 -16.73 -16.15 13.16
N PRO A 153 -17.95 -15.86 13.65
CA PRO A 153 -18.61 -14.58 13.38
C PRO A 153 -17.80 -13.36 13.84
N ARG A 154 -17.02 -13.51 14.92
CA ARG A 154 -16.14 -12.44 15.42
C ARG A 154 -15.02 -12.12 14.43
N ALA A 155 -14.36 -13.15 13.90
CA ALA A 155 -13.32 -12.98 12.90
C ALA A 155 -13.88 -12.43 11.60
N TRP A 156 -15.02 -12.96 11.14
CA TRP A 156 -15.75 -12.45 9.98
C TRP A 156 -16.01 -10.93 10.11
N THR A 157 -16.54 -10.52 11.28
CA THR A 157 -16.86 -9.11 11.54
C THR A 157 -15.62 -8.23 11.54
N ALA A 158 -14.53 -8.69 12.16
CA ALA A 158 -13.29 -7.93 12.23
C ALA A 158 -12.63 -7.77 10.85
N GLN A 159 -12.57 -8.85 10.05
CA GLN A 159 -12.05 -8.81 8.68
C GLN A 159 -12.93 -7.96 7.76
N ARG A 160 -14.25 -8.01 7.92
CA ARG A 160 -15.19 -7.17 7.18
C ARG A 160 -15.01 -5.68 7.50
N ALA A 161 -14.69 -5.34 8.75
CA ALA A 161 -14.49 -3.96 9.20
C ALA A 161 -13.27 -3.27 8.53
N LEU A 162 -12.29 -4.05 8.06
CA LEU A 162 -11.11 -3.53 7.36
C LEU A 162 -11.45 -2.69 6.13
N GLU A 163 -12.53 -3.02 5.41
CA GLU A 163 -12.96 -2.25 4.24
C GLU A 163 -13.37 -0.83 4.63
N GLY A 164 -14.14 -0.68 5.72
CA GLY A 164 -14.57 0.63 6.21
C GLY A 164 -13.38 1.51 6.56
N LEU A 165 -12.45 0.96 7.33
CA LEU A 165 -11.19 1.63 7.69
C LEU A 165 -10.40 2.05 6.44
N THR A 166 -10.19 1.12 5.51
CA THR A 166 -9.39 1.36 4.30
C THR A 166 -10.00 2.47 3.44
N ARG A 167 -11.32 2.49 3.29
CA ARG A 167 -12.05 3.54 2.55
C ARG A 167 -11.95 4.89 3.24
N SER A 168 -12.02 4.94 4.57
CA SER A 168 -11.84 6.18 5.34
C SER A 168 -10.41 6.70 5.22
N LEU A 169 -9.40 5.84 5.37
CA LEU A 169 -7.99 6.20 5.15
C LEU A 169 -7.76 6.79 3.76
N GLY A 170 -8.41 6.24 2.72
CA GLY A 170 -8.33 6.76 1.36
C GLY A 170 -8.92 8.16 1.17
N LYS A 171 -9.81 8.60 2.07
CA LYS A 171 -10.38 9.96 2.08
C LYS A 171 -9.57 10.94 2.93
N GLU A 172 -8.91 10.44 3.97
CA GLU A 172 -8.25 11.25 5.00
C GLU A 172 -6.74 11.40 4.83
N ALA A 173 -6.06 10.48 4.12
CA ALA A 173 -4.61 10.53 3.98
C ALA A 173 -4.11 11.74 3.18
N HIS A 174 -4.94 12.29 2.29
CA HIS A 174 -4.61 13.39 1.38
C HIS A 174 -3.29 13.15 0.58
N GLY A 175 -2.72 14.19 -0.03
CA GLY A 175 -1.39 14.11 -0.67
C GLY A 175 -1.27 13.10 -1.82
N GLY A 176 -2.39 12.73 -2.47
CA GLY A 176 -2.41 11.71 -3.52
C GLY A 176 -2.11 10.28 -3.04
N ILE A 177 -2.15 10.03 -1.73
CA ILE A 177 -1.94 8.69 -1.15
C ILE A 177 -3.16 7.82 -1.47
N SER A 178 -2.92 6.60 -1.96
CA SER A 178 -3.98 5.61 -2.17
C SER A 178 -4.07 4.64 -0.99
N SER A 179 -5.27 4.17 -0.66
CA SER A 179 -5.50 3.16 0.38
C SER A 179 -6.33 2.01 -0.17
N ASN A 180 -5.82 0.78 -0.15
CA ASN A 180 -6.52 -0.39 -0.69
C ASN A 180 -6.43 -1.60 0.25
N LEU A 181 -7.46 -2.43 0.22
CA LEU A 181 -7.57 -3.67 0.99
C LEU A 181 -7.31 -4.83 0.04
N VAL A 182 -6.41 -5.74 0.43
CA VAL A 182 -6.18 -7.00 -0.26
C VAL A 182 -6.63 -8.14 0.65
N GLN A 183 -7.67 -8.84 0.24
CA GLN A 183 -8.16 -10.04 0.91
C GLN A 183 -7.49 -11.26 0.30
N VAL A 184 -6.73 -11.99 1.11
CA VAL A 184 -5.86 -13.08 0.66
C VAL A 184 -6.37 -14.39 1.27
N GLU A 185 -6.86 -15.32 0.44
CA GLU A 185 -7.13 -16.68 0.90
C GLU A 185 -5.83 -17.36 1.36
N PRO A 186 -5.87 -18.25 2.36
CA PRO A 186 -4.69 -19.01 2.75
C PRO A 186 -4.04 -19.71 1.54
N GLY A 187 -2.77 -19.40 1.28
CA GLY A 187 -2.02 -19.91 0.12
C GLY A 187 -2.13 -19.07 -1.17
N GLY A 188 -2.88 -17.96 -1.15
CA GLY A 188 -2.95 -17.02 -2.28
C GLY A 188 -1.64 -16.26 -2.52
N ASP A 189 -1.30 -16.05 -3.79
CA ASP A 189 -0.10 -15.31 -4.20
C ASP A 189 -0.35 -13.79 -4.25
N ILE A 190 0.34 -13.06 -3.38
CA ILE A 190 0.22 -11.61 -3.23
C ILE A 190 1.10 -10.81 -4.21
N GLU A 191 2.07 -11.44 -4.89
CA GLU A 191 3.16 -10.74 -5.57
C GLU A 191 2.65 -9.83 -6.70
N GLY A 192 1.83 -10.36 -7.60
CA GLY A 192 1.32 -9.59 -8.75
C GLY A 192 0.50 -8.37 -8.32
N THR A 193 -0.40 -8.56 -7.35
CA THR A 193 -1.27 -7.51 -6.81
C THR A 193 -0.47 -6.44 -6.09
N LEU A 194 0.47 -6.82 -5.23
CA LEU A 194 1.28 -5.85 -4.49
C LEU A 194 2.31 -5.14 -5.38
N ARG A 195 2.88 -5.79 -6.40
CA ARG A 195 3.67 -5.09 -7.44
C ARG A 195 2.86 -3.99 -8.11
N PHE A 196 1.59 -4.26 -8.43
CA PHE A 196 0.72 -3.23 -8.99
C PHE A 196 0.41 -2.12 -7.97
N LEU A 197 -0.06 -2.47 -6.77
CA LEU A 197 -0.49 -1.51 -5.77
C LEU A 197 0.65 -0.64 -5.24
N LEU A 198 1.85 -1.20 -5.04
CA LEU A 198 3.03 -0.47 -4.57
C LEU A 198 3.68 0.40 -5.68
N SER A 199 3.24 0.26 -6.93
CA SER A 199 3.79 1.03 -8.05
C SER A 199 3.04 2.34 -8.34
N PRO A 200 3.64 3.23 -9.16
CA PRO A 200 2.95 4.34 -9.82
C PRO A 200 1.85 3.93 -10.82
N ARG A 201 1.70 2.64 -11.17
CA ARG A 201 0.63 2.17 -12.08
C ARG A 201 -0.75 2.22 -11.41
N SER A 202 -0.80 2.07 -10.09
CA SER A 202 -2.02 2.15 -9.28
C SER A 202 -2.41 3.58 -8.88
N ALA A 203 -1.83 4.61 -9.52
CA ALA A 203 -1.98 6.01 -9.09
C ALA A 203 -3.44 6.50 -8.94
N TYR A 204 -4.39 5.87 -9.65
CA TYR A 204 -5.81 6.21 -9.60
C TYR A 204 -6.69 5.09 -9.02
N VAL A 205 -6.08 4.15 -8.29
CA VAL A 205 -6.77 3.04 -7.61
C VAL A 205 -6.68 3.29 -6.11
N SER A 206 -7.79 3.75 -5.50
CA SER A 206 -7.88 4.00 -4.06
C SER A 206 -9.28 3.64 -3.54
N GLY A 207 -9.35 3.23 -2.29
CA GLY A 207 -10.55 2.78 -1.61
C GLY A 207 -11.10 1.45 -2.16
N GLN A 208 -10.28 0.65 -2.83
CA GLN A 208 -10.72 -0.59 -3.47
C GLN A 208 -10.40 -1.82 -2.62
N VAL A 209 -11.16 -2.88 -2.85
CA VAL A 209 -10.93 -4.21 -2.30
C VAL A 209 -10.52 -5.13 -3.44
N VAL A 210 -9.39 -5.81 -3.29
CA VAL A 210 -8.90 -6.82 -4.22
C VAL A 210 -8.94 -8.17 -3.52
N ARG A 211 -9.52 -9.19 -4.15
CA ARG A 211 -9.54 -10.56 -3.63
C ARG A 211 -8.51 -11.41 -4.37
N ILE A 212 -7.74 -12.17 -3.61
CA ILE A 212 -6.75 -13.13 -4.10
C ILE A 212 -7.17 -14.49 -3.57
N ASP A 213 -7.59 -15.35 -4.47
CA ASP A 213 -7.95 -16.72 -4.14
C ASP A 213 -6.70 -17.61 -4.08
N ALA A 214 -6.80 -18.81 -3.51
CA ALA A 214 -5.67 -19.76 -3.36
C ALA A 214 -5.24 -20.45 -4.68
N THR A 215 -5.52 -19.83 -5.83
CA THR A 215 -5.17 -20.39 -7.15
C THR A 215 -3.66 -20.23 -7.39
N PRO A 216 -2.94 -21.30 -7.77
CA PRO A 216 -1.54 -21.22 -8.10
C PRO A 216 -1.30 -20.19 -9.22
N ALA A 217 -0.52 -19.16 -8.92
CA ALA A 217 -0.06 -18.20 -9.89
C ALA A 217 1.36 -18.57 -10.35
N SER A 218 1.63 -18.39 -11.64
CA SER A 218 2.99 -18.48 -12.18
C SER A 218 3.48 -17.06 -12.48
N PRO A 219 4.61 -16.62 -11.90
CA PRO A 219 5.16 -15.31 -12.21
C PRO A 219 5.55 -15.24 -13.70
N PRO A 220 5.46 -14.06 -14.33
CA PRO A 220 5.95 -13.89 -15.69
C PRO A 220 7.47 -14.08 -15.73
N ALA A 221 7.99 -14.44 -16.91
CA ALA A 221 9.43 -14.56 -17.12
C ALA A 221 10.19 -13.22 -16.89
N ASP A 222 9.55 -12.10 -17.22
CA ASP A 222 10.06 -10.75 -16.95
C ASP A 222 8.93 -9.85 -16.45
N TRP A 223 9.11 -9.29 -15.26
CA TRP A 223 8.15 -8.37 -14.65
C TRP A 223 8.12 -6.98 -15.32
N ASN A 224 9.15 -6.61 -16.08
CA ASN A 224 9.14 -5.39 -16.90
C ASN A 224 8.33 -5.59 -18.19
N GLN A 225 8.16 -6.84 -18.63
CA GLN A 225 7.39 -7.23 -19.81
C GLN A 225 6.45 -8.41 -19.47
N PRO A 226 5.49 -8.24 -18.54
CA PRO A 226 4.72 -9.35 -17.98
C PRO A 226 3.79 -10.04 -19.01
N LEU A 227 3.55 -9.39 -20.15
CA LEU A 227 2.74 -9.90 -21.25
C LEU A 227 3.58 -10.27 -22.48
N ALA A 228 4.91 -10.40 -22.35
CA ALA A 228 5.77 -10.80 -23.46
C ALA A 228 5.31 -12.12 -24.08
N GLY A 229 5.21 -12.15 -25.41
CA GLY A 229 4.72 -13.31 -26.15
C GLY A 229 3.21 -13.58 -26.04
N LYS A 230 2.44 -12.72 -25.35
CA LYS A 230 0.97 -12.82 -25.30
C LYS A 230 0.34 -11.97 -26.40
N ARG A 231 -0.84 -12.38 -26.87
CA ARG A 231 -1.66 -11.62 -27.82
C ARG A 231 -2.86 -11.08 -27.07
N ALA A 232 -3.09 -9.77 -27.16
CA ALA A 232 -4.26 -9.12 -26.60
C ALA A 232 -5.12 -8.56 -27.74
N LEU A 233 -6.43 -8.76 -27.66
CA LEU A 233 -7.41 -8.11 -28.52
C LEU A 233 -8.11 -7.03 -27.70
N VAL A 234 -8.02 -5.78 -28.16
CA VAL A 234 -8.66 -4.61 -27.54
C VAL A 234 -9.65 -4.04 -28.52
N THR A 235 -10.94 -4.09 -28.17
CA THR A 235 -12.00 -3.51 -29.00
C THR A 235 -12.09 -2.00 -28.75
N GLY A 236 -12.21 -1.20 -29.81
CA GLY A 236 -12.33 0.27 -29.70
C GLY A 236 -11.02 1.00 -29.36
N ALA A 237 -9.89 0.49 -29.87
CA ALA A 237 -8.54 1.01 -29.63
C ALA A 237 -8.23 2.30 -30.40
#